data_AF-A0A948ZF57-F1
#
_entry.id   AF-A0A948ZF57-F1
#
_cell.length_a   1.000
_cell.length_b   1.000
_cell.length_c   1.000
_cell.angle_alpha   90.00
_cell.angle_beta   90.00
_cell.angle_gamma   90.00
#
_symmetry.space_group_name_H-M   'P 1'
#
loop_
_entity.id
_entity.type
_entity.pdbx_description
1 polymer ?
#
loop_
_entity_poly.entity_id
_entity_poly.type
_entity_poly.pdbx_seq_one_letter_code
_entity_poly.pdbx_strand_id
1 'polypeptide(L)' 'MVKIQIDLSEREDKIVEIYKLVNNLKTKQEAIKQMIKYFKVKIVPEKVNRDEEYYKKALKFGGDKK' A
#
# COMPACT_ATOMS: atom_id res chain seq x y z
N MET A 1 -15.64 11.03 -3.35
CA MET A 1 -15.10 9.97 -2.49
C MET A 1 -15.42 8.63 -3.13
N VAL A 2 -14.40 7.85 -3.48
CA VAL A 2 -14.61 6.46 -3.92
C VAL A 2 -14.76 5.60 -2.66
N LYS A 3 -15.79 4.74 -2.62
CA LYS A 3 -16.04 3.79 -1.53
C LYS A 3 -15.50 2.43 -1.96
N ILE A 4 -14.69 1.81 -1.10
CA ILE A 4 -14.15 0.47 -1.30
C ILE A 4 -14.79 -0.41 -0.22
N GLN A 5 -15.45 -1.50 -0.63
CA GLN A 5 -15.88 -2.55 0.29
C GLN A 5 -14.72 -3.52 0.50
N ILE A 6 -14.46 -3.86 1.76
CA ILE A 6 -13.42 -4.81 2.14
C ILE A 6 -14.04 -5.71 3.20
N ASP A 7 -14.05 -7.01 2.92
CA ASP A 7 -14.43 -8.00 3.91
C ASP A 7 -13.20 -8.36 4.74
N LEU A 8 -13.30 -8.11 6.04
CA LEU A 8 -12.27 -8.47 7.01
C LEU A 8 -12.79 -9.64 7.83
N SER A 9 -11.94 -10.64 8.05
CA SER A 9 -12.18 -11.62 9.10
C SER A 9 -12.17 -10.95 10.47
N GLU A 10 -12.76 -11.60 11.48
CA GLU A 10 -12.78 -11.06 12.85
C GLU A 10 -11.39 -10.73 13.39
N ARG A 11 -10.38 -11.51 13.00
CA ARG A 11 -9.00 -11.30 13.42
C ARG A 11 -8.41 -10.05 12.77
N GLU A 12 -8.66 -9.85 11.48
CA GLU A 12 -8.19 -8.67 10.75
C GLU A 12 -8.87 -7.39 11.26
N ASP A 13 -10.17 -7.45 11.57
CA ASP A 13 -10.89 -6.32 12.16
C ASP A 13 -10.31 -5.90 13.51
N LYS A 14 -9.96 -6.87 14.37
CA LYS A 14 -9.26 -6.61 15.64
C LYS A 14 -7.91 -5.94 15.43
N ILE A 15 -7.15 -6.35 14.42
CA ILE A 15 -5.85 -5.72 14.11
C ILE A 15 -6.05 -4.25 13.71
N VAL A 16 -7.04 -3.96 12.87
CA VAL A 16 -7.38 -2.59 12.46
C VAL A 16 -7.81 -1.74 13.66
N GLU A 17 -8.64 -2.29 14.54
CA GLU A 17 -9.07 -1.62 15.77
C GLU A 17 -7.91 -1.31 16.73
N ILE A 18 -7.02 -2.27 16.97
CA ILE A 18 -5.83 -2.04 17.80
C ILE A 18 -4.94 -0.97 17.18
N TYR A 19 -4.68 -1.04 15.87
CA TYR A 19 -3.89 -0.03 15.16
C TYR A 19 -4.51 1.36 15.30
N LYS A 20 -5.83 1.47 15.16
CA LYS A 20 -6.59 2.71 15.32
C LYS A 20 -6.38 3.32 16.72
N LEU A 21 -6.49 2.49 17.76
CA LEU A 21 -6.30 2.91 19.17
C LEU A 21 -4.87 3.39 19.43
N VAL A 22 -3.87 2.61 19.02
CA VAL A 22 -2.45 2.94 19.24
C VAL A 22 -2.04 4.23 18.52
N ASN A 23 -2.61 4.50 17.35
CA ASN A 23 -2.29 5.66 16.52
C ASN A 23 -3.26 6.85 16.71
N ASN A 24 -4.15 6.82 17.71
CA ASN A 24 -5.14 7.88 17.97
C ASN A 24 -5.99 8.26 16.73
N LEU A 25 -6.33 7.29 15.90
CA LEU A 25 -7.12 7.50 14.68
C LEU A 25 -8.62 7.47 15.00
N LYS A 26 -9.40 8.25 14.26
CA LYS A 26 -10.86 8.37 14.51
C LYS A 26 -11.64 7.26 13.84
N THR A 27 -11.20 6.82 12.66
CA THR A 27 -11.95 5.88 11.83
C THR A 27 -11.11 4.67 11.42
N LYS A 28 -11.77 3.51 11.23
CA LYS A 28 -11.12 2.32 10.66
C LYS A 28 -10.54 2.59 9.26
N GLN A 29 -11.20 3.46 8.49
CA GLN A 29 -10.75 3.83 7.15
C GLN A 29 -9.39 4.56 7.17
N GLU A 30 -9.17 5.45 8.14
CA GLU A 30 -7.87 6.13 8.31
C GLU A 30 -6.79 5.14 8.72
N ALA A 31 -7.11 4.21 9.63
CA ALA A 31 -6.21 3.13 10.03
C ALA A 31 -5.78 2.30 8.83
N ILE A 32 -6.72 1.79 8.03
CA ILE A 32 -6.44 0.99 6.84
C ILE A 32 -5.59 1.77 5.83
N LYS A 33 -5.89 3.04 5.58
CA LYS A 33 -5.09 3.89 4.67
C LYS A 33 -3.64 4.01 5.13
N GLN A 34 -3.42 4.25 6.42
CA GLN A 34 -2.06 4.35 6.96
C GLN A 34 -1.36 3.00 6.92
N MET A 35 -2.04 1.91 7.29
CA MET A 35 -1.50 0.56 7.24
C MET A 35 -1.01 0.25 5.82
N ILE A 36 -1.86 0.44 4.80
CA ILE A 36 -1.52 0.19 3.38
C ILE A 36 -0.35 1.04 2.89
N LYS A 37 -0.19 2.27 3.39
CA LYS A 37 0.96 3.13 3.02
C LYS A 37 2.30 2.48 3.35
N TYR A 38 2.35 1.66 4.40
CA TYR A 38 3.55 0.93 4.81
C TYR A 38 3.68 -0.46 4.17
N PHE A 39 2.64 -0.95 3.48
CA PHE A 39 2.81 -2.11 2.63
C PHE A 39 3.72 -1.70 1.47
N LYS A 40 4.96 -2.19 1.53
CA LYS A 40 5.96 -2.05 0.47
C LYS A 40 5.55 -2.94 -0.70
N VAL A 41 4.42 -2.63 -1.33
CA VAL A 41 3.95 -3.34 -2.51
C VAL A 41 4.74 -2.82 -3.69
N LYS A 42 5.50 -3.71 -4.33
CA LYS A 42 6.07 -3.43 -5.64
C LYS A 42 4.89 -3.43 -6.63
N ILE A 43 4.32 -2.26 -6.89
CA ILE A 43 3.31 -2.10 -7.95
C ILE A 43 4.05 -2.26 -9.28
N VAL A 44 4.18 -3.50 -9.74
CA VAL A 44 4.66 -3.83 -11.08
C VAL A 44 3.47 -4.39 -11.84
N PRO A 45 3.14 -3.86 -13.03
CA PRO A 45 2.07 -4.42 -13.82
C PRO A 45 2.35 -5.89 -14.14
N GLU A 46 1.31 -6.72 -14.15
CA GLU A 46 1.42 -8.18 -14.29
C GLU A 46 2.07 -8.59 -15.63
N LYS A 47 1.97 -7.72 -16.64
CA LYS A 47 2.56 -7.88 -17.97
C LYS A 47 3.60 -6.79 -18.22
N VAL A 48 4.72 -6.85 -17.51
CA VAL A 48 5.89 -6.03 -17.86
C VAL A 48 6.72 -6.79 -18.88
N ASN A 49 6.61 -6.43 -20.16
CA ASN A 49 7.66 -6.79 -21.11
C ASN A 49 8.92 -6.04 -20.68
N ARG A 50 9.91 -6.76 -20.13
CA ARG A 50 11.15 -6.17 -19.58
C ARG A 50 11.98 -5.44 -20.64
N ASP A 51 11.68 -5.67 -21.91
CA ASP A 51 12.37 -5.10 -23.07
C ASP A 51 11.79 -3.75 -23.53
N GLU A 52 10.67 -3.29 -22.95
CA GLU A 52 10.13 -1.98 -23.29
C GLU A 52 10.99 -0.86 -22.71
N GLU A 53 11.47 0.00 -23.62
CA GLU A 53 12.38 1.12 -23.39
C GLU A 53 11.93 2.07 -22.25
N TYR A 54 10.62 2.11 -22.01
CA TYR A 54 9.98 2.81 -20.91
C TYR A 54 10.54 2.42 -19.52
N TYR A 55 10.86 1.14 -19.29
CA TYR A 55 11.39 0.65 -18.01
C TYR A 55 12.87 0.98 -17.79
N LYS A 56 13.66 1.08 -18.86
CA LYS A 56 15.07 1.50 -18.78
C LYS A 56 15.22 2.94 -18.28
N LYS A 57 14.25 3.82 -18.57
CA LYS A 57 14.24 5.21 -18.05
C LYS A 57 13.80 5.29 -16.59
N ALA A 58 12.82 4.51 -16.16
CA ALA A 58 12.34 4.53 -14.78
C ALA A 58 13.39 4.02 -13.76
N LEU A 59 14.22 3.04 -14.15
CA LEU A 59 15.30 2.51 -13.31
C LEU A 59 16.45 3.51 -13.07
N LYS A 60 16.59 4.54 -13.91
CA LYS A 60 17.62 5.58 -13.72
C LYS A 60 17.36 6.54 -12.56
N PHE A 61 16.14 6.57 -12.01
CA PHE A 61 15.79 7.45 -10.89
C PHE A 61 15.83 6.75 -9.52
N GLY A 62 16.12 5.44 -9.49
CA GLY A 62 16.16 4.63 -8.27
C GLY A 62 17.56 4.24 -7.77
N GLY A 63 18.62 4.62 -8.48
CA GLY A 63 19.99 4.26 -8.15
C GLY A 63 20.91 5.44 -8.33
N ASP A 64 21.00 6.30 -7.32
CA ASP A 64 22.25 6.93 -6.88
C ASP A 64 21.99 7.73 -5.59
N LYS A 65 22.06 7.01 -4.47
CA LYS A 65 22.55 7.56 -3.20
C LYS A 65 23.50 6.51 -2.60
N LYS A 66 24.74 6.55 -3.05
CA LYS A 66 25.90 6.12 -2.27
C LYS A 66 26.84 7.30 -2.15
#